data_AF-A0A432MCL1-F1
#
_entry.id   AF-A0A432MCL1-F1
#
_cell.length_a   1.000
_cell.length_b   1.000
_cell.length_c   1.000
_cell.angle_alpha   90.00
_cell.angle_beta   90.00
_cell.angle_gamma   90.00
#
_symmetry.space_group_name_H-M   'P 1'
#
loop_
_entity.id
_entity.type
_entity.pdbx_description
1 polymer ?
#
loop_
_entity_poly.entity_id
_entity_poly.type
_entity_poly.pdbx_seq_one_letter_code
_entity_poly.pdbx_strand_id
1 'polypeptide(L)'
;MLNSLRATAIALALVGSSIALGYSAGAQDDSKPPGTVDRPAQEGTPSKTYPPYRRLPTYFGLVGVSDQQKQDIYAIRGRYREEIAALEQRIQELKRQELSECEAVLTEAQQKLLNQIRAARGGRSDSSGN
;
A
#
# COMPACT_ATOMS: atom_id res chain seq x y z
N MET A 1 23.04 -1.13 41.02
CA MET A 1 22.02 -1.89 40.28
C MET A 1 22.40 -1.87 38.81
N LEU A 2 22.71 -3.06 38.29
CA LEU A 2 23.09 -3.33 36.90
C LEU A 2 21.86 -3.19 35.97
N ASN A 3 22.11 -2.76 34.72
CA ASN A 3 21.65 -3.37 33.46
C ASN A 3 21.81 -2.33 32.32
N SER A 4 22.89 -2.34 31.54
CA SER A 4 23.26 -3.26 30.43
C SER A 4 22.91 -2.68 29.05
N LEU A 5 23.92 -2.07 28.42
CA LEU A 5 23.94 -1.73 26.99
C LEU A 5 23.85 -3.03 26.19
N ARG A 6 22.82 -3.18 25.36
CA ARG A 6 22.76 -4.21 24.34
C ARG A 6 23.19 -3.61 23.01
N ALA A 7 24.46 -3.79 22.69
CA ALA A 7 24.98 -3.63 21.34
C ALA A 7 24.37 -4.71 20.45
N THR A 8 23.48 -4.32 19.54
CA THR A 8 22.94 -5.21 18.51
C THR A 8 23.90 -5.22 17.33
N ALA A 9 24.65 -6.33 17.21
CA ALA A 9 25.41 -6.66 16.02
C ALA A 9 24.46 -6.90 14.84
N ILE A 10 24.62 -6.13 13.77
CA ILE A 10 23.94 -6.34 12.49
C ILE A 10 24.66 -7.48 11.77
N ALA A 11 24.05 -8.66 11.75
CA ALA A 11 24.47 -9.76 10.90
C ALA A 11 24.03 -9.47 9.45
N LEU A 12 24.99 -9.12 8.60
CA LEU A 12 24.80 -8.96 7.17
C LEU A 12 24.72 -10.35 6.52
N ALA A 13 23.51 -10.81 6.21
CA ALA A 13 23.30 -12.01 5.41
C ALA A 13 23.49 -11.67 3.92
N LEU A 14 24.60 -12.13 3.35
CA LEU A 14 24.86 -12.14 1.91
C LEU A 14 23.81 -13.02 1.21
N VAL A 15 22.96 -12.41 0.41
CA VAL A 15 22.05 -13.12 -0.52
C VAL A 15 22.88 -13.64 -1.69
N GLY A 16 23.04 -14.96 -1.73
CA GLY A 16 23.69 -15.70 -2.80
C GLY A 16 22.82 -15.80 -4.05
N SER A 17 23.50 -15.64 -5.18
CA SER A 17 23.07 -15.69 -6.58
C SER A 17 22.33 -16.98 -6.98
N SER A 18 21.33 -16.85 -7.87
CA SER A 18 20.97 -17.87 -8.87
C SER A 18 20.15 -17.23 -9.99
N ILE A 19 20.85 -16.77 -11.03
CA ILE A 19 20.27 -16.45 -12.33
C ILE A 19 19.98 -17.77 -13.06
N ALA A 20 18.71 -18.06 -13.35
CA ALA A 20 18.34 -19.09 -14.32
C ALA A 20 17.90 -18.41 -15.62
N LEU A 21 18.78 -18.44 -16.62
CA LEU A 21 18.43 -18.20 -18.02
C LEU A 21 17.52 -19.33 -18.50
N GLY A 22 16.26 -19.02 -18.76
CA GLY A 22 15.35 -19.87 -19.51
C GLY A 22 14.99 -19.19 -20.83
N TYR A 23 15.73 -19.49 -21.88
CA TYR A 23 15.29 -19.25 -23.26
C TYR A 23 14.21 -20.27 -23.59
N SER A 24 12.99 -19.81 -23.89
CA SER A 24 12.06 -20.56 -24.74
C SER A 24 11.67 -19.67 -25.91
N ALA A 25 12.38 -19.88 -27.01
CA ALA A 25 11.96 -19.48 -28.34
C ALA A 25 10.78 -20.38 -28.74
N GLY A 26 9.57 -19.83 -28.67
CA GLY A 26 8.38 -20.41 -29.30
C GLY A 26 7.97 -19.50 -30.45
N ALA A 27 8.44 -19.83 -31.65
CA ALA A 27 7.85 -19.33 -32.88
C ALA A 27 6.51 -20.04 -33.12
N GLN A 28 5.43 -19.27 -33.26
CA GLN A 28 4.17 -19.67 -33.90
C GLN A 28 3.81 -18.49 -34.81
N ASP A 29 4.27 -18.49 -36.06
CA ASP A 29 3.66 -19.16 -37.21
C ASP A 29 2.22 -18.67 -37.45
N ASP A 30 2.14 -17.66 -38.33
CA ASP A 30 0.93 -17.10 -38.91
C ASP A 30 0.25 -18.15 -39.78
N SER A 31 -0.85 -18.73 -39.31
CA SER A 31 -1.78 -19.49 -40.14
C SER A 31 -3.20 -19.45 -39.56
N LYS A 32 -3.97 -18.43 -39.96
CA LYS A 32 -5.45 -18.51 -40.10
C LYS A 32 -5.74 -19.22 -41.46
N PRO A 33 -6.91 -19.81 -41.77
CA PRO A 33 -8.24 -19.82 -41.10
C PRO A 33 -8.97 -21.20 -41.22
N PRO A 34 -10.31 -21.36 -41.22
CA PRO A 34 -11.44 -20.65 -40.58
C PRO A 34 -12.30 -21.60 -39.69
N GLY A 35 -13.08 -21.03 -38.77
CA GLY A 35 -14.06 -21.80 -37.99
C GLY A 35 -14.82 -20.92 -37.02
N THR A 36 -15.77 -20.15 -37.54
CA THR A 36 -16.75 -19.38 -36.76
C THR A 36 -17.69 -20.36 -36.06
N VAL A 37 -17.46 -20.58 -34.77
CA VAL A 37 -18.52 -20.97 -33.85
C VAL A 37 -18.76 -19.74 -32.99
N ASP A 38 -19.88 -19.08 -33.26
CA ASP A 38 -20.36 -17.91 -32.52
C ASP A 38 -20.47 -18.25 -31.03
N ARG A 39 -19.45 -17.89 -30.26
CA ARG A 39 -19.59 -17.75 -28.81
C ARG A 39 -20.20 -16.37 -28.59
N PRO A 40 -21.42 -16.27 -28.04
CA PRO A 40 -22.01 -14.96 -27.79
C PRO A 40 -21.04 -14.21 -26.88
N ALA A 41 -20.63 -13.03 -27.34
CA ALA A 41 -19.92 -12.06 -26.53
C ALA A 41 -20.78 -11.82 -25.30
N GLN A 42 -20.33 -12.31 -24.14
CA GLN A 42 -20.94 -11.91 -22.88
C GLN A 42 -20.70 -10.42 -22.77
N GLU A 43 -21.76 -9.66 -23.01
CA GLU A 43 -21.88 -8.26 -22.63
C GLU A 43 -21.26 -8.10 -21.25
N GLY A 44 -20.24 -7.26 -21.16
CA GLY A 44 -19.53 -6.98 -19.93
C GLY A 44 -20.53 -6.55 -18.87
N THR A 45 -20.87 -7.46 -17.96
CA THR A 45 -21.64 -7.13 -16.78
C THR A 45 -20.94 -5.96 -16.11
N PRO A 46 -21.65 -4.86 -15.77
CA PRO A 46 -21.02 -3.74 -15.08
C PRO A 46 -20.33 -4.31 -13.86
N SER A 47 -19.01 -4.15 -13.78
CA SER A 47 -18.23 -4.50 -12.60
C SER A 47 -18.86 -3.73 -11.46
N LYS A 48 -19.71 -4.39 -10.67
CA LYS A 48 -20.22 -3.84 -9.42
C LYS A 48 -18.99 -3.69 -8.55
N THR A 49 -18.41 -2.49 -8.57
CA THR A 49 -17.42 -2.05 -7.60
C THR A 49 -18.14 -2.00 -6.27
N TYR A 50 -18.15 -3.16 -5.60
CA TYR A 50 -18.65 -3.23 -4.25
C TYR A 50 -17.70 -2.43 -3.36
N PRO A 51 -18.22 -1.74 -2.35
CA PRO A 51 -17.37 -1.06 -1.39
C PRO A 51 -16.36 -2.07 -0.81
N PRO A 52 -15.09 -1.67 -0.58
CA PRO A 52 -14.01 -2.58 -0.20
C PRO A 52 -14.25 -3.34 1.12
N TYR A 53 -15.29 -2.95 1.86
CA TYR A 53 -15.75 -3.54 3.11
C TYR A 53 -16.68 -4.76 2.94
N ARG A 54 -17.11 -5.10 1.70
CA ARG A 54 -17.85 -6.35 1.42
C ARG A 54 -16.96 -7.60 1.36
N ARG A 55 -15.88 -7.60 2.14
CA ARG A 55 -15.04 -8.79 2.35
C ARG A 55 -15.24 -9.24 3.78
N LEU A 56 -15.28 -10.54 3.99
CA LEU A 56 -15.21 -11.08 5.34
C LEU A 56 -13.81 -10.86 5.93
N PRO A 57 -13.69 -10.71 7.25
CA PRO A 57 -12.39 -10.78 7.90
C PRO A 57 -11.72 -12.13 7.62
N THR A 58 -10.39 -12.16 7.75
CA THR A 58 -9.61 -13.36 7.50
C THR A 58 -10.16 -14.54 8.29
N TYR A 59 -10.29 -15.71 7.64
CA TYR A 59 -10.81 -16.96 8.20
C TYR A 59 -12.29 -16.99 8.62
N PHE A 60 -13.02 -15.87 8.61
CA PHE A 60 -14.45 -15.87 8.97
C PHE A 60 -15.30 -16.68 7.98
N GLY A 61 -14.85 -16.85 6.73
CA GLY A 61 -15.50 -17.74 5.78
C GLY A 61 -15.42 -19.23 6.15
N LEU A 62 -14.47 -19.62 7.01
CA LEU A 62 -14.22 -21.03 7.37
C LEU A 62 -15.10 -21.52 8.53
N VAL A 63 -15.69 -20.60 9.31
CA VAL A 63 -16.50 -20.95 10.50
C VAL A 63 -17.99 -21.08 10.21
N GLY A 64 -18.38 -21.15 8.93
CA GLY A 64 -19.77 -21.35 8.53
C GLY A 64 -20.69 -20.16 8.82
N VAL A 65 -20.22 -18.92 8.60
CA VAL A 65 -21.05 -17.72 8.80
C VAL A 65 -22.29 -17.72 7.91
N SER A 66 -23.46 -17.49 8.51
CA SER A 66 -24.73 -17.35 7.79
C SER A 66 -24.78 -16.04 6.99
N ASP A 67 -25.69 -15.96 6.02
CA ASP A 67 -25.81 -14.73 5.21
C ASP A 67 -26.22 -13.52 6.03
N GLN A 68 -27.06 -13.71 7.06
CA GLN A 68 -27.38 -12.64 8.00
C GLN A 68 -26.13 -12.16 8.76
N GLN A 69 -25.33 -13.09 9.29
CA GLN A 69 -24.07 -12.75 9.97
C GLN A 69 -23.10 -12.03 9.02
N LYS A 70 -23.05 -12.39 7.73
CA LYS A 70 -22.23 -11.67 6.74
C LYS A 70 -22.69 -10.23 6.58
N GLN A 71 -24.00 -9.98 6.48
CA GLN A 71 -24.52 -8.61 6.38
C GLN A 71 -24.18 -7.80 7.63
N ASP A 72 -24.34 -8.38 8.81
CA ASP A 72 -24.00 -7.73 10.09
C ASP A 72 -22.50 -7.39 10.15
N ILE A 73 -21.64 -8.33 9.75
CA ILE A 73 -20.19 -8.12 9.65
C ILE A 73 -19.86 -6.98 8.68
N TYR A 74 -20.50 -6.93 7.50
CA TYR A 74 -20.27 -5.85 6.55
C TYR A 74 -20.70 -4.49 7.09
N ALA A 75 -21.84 -4.42 7.78
CA ALA A 75 -22.31 -3.19 8.42
C ALA A 75 -21.33 -2.72 9.52
N ILE A 76 -20.86 -3.64 10.37
CA ILE A 76 -19.86 -3.36 11.40
C ILE A 76 -18.57 -2.82 10.76
N ARG A 77 -18.06 -3.49 9.72
CA ARG A 77 -16.84 -3.06 9.03
C ARG A 77 -17.01 -1.69 8.35
N GLY A 78 -18.18 -1.41 7.77
CA GLY A 78 -18.48 -0.11 7.17
C GLY A 78 -18.34 1.03 8.16
N ARG A 79 -19.05 0.94 9.30
CA ARG A 79 -19.01 1.95 10.37
C ARG A 79 -17.59 2.23 10.86
N TYR A 80 -16.85 1.19 11.22
CA TYR A 80 -15.49 1.38 11.72
C TYR A 80 -14.52 1.89 10.65
N ARG A 81 -14.74 1.60 9.36
CA ARG A 81 -13.90 2.18 8.29
C ARG A 81 -14.11 3.69 8.15
N GLU A 82 -15.35 4.15 8.27
CA GLU A 82 -15.67 5.58 8.26
C GLU A 82 -15.04 6.29 9.46
N GLU A 83 -15.17 5.71 10.66
CA GLU A 83 -14.55 6.25 11.88
C GLU A 83 -13.03 6.28 11.78
N ILE A 84 -12.40 5.19 11.30
CA ILE A 84 -10.95 5.12 11.11
C ILE A 84 -10.49 6.20 10.12
N ALA A 85 -11.18 6.37 8.98
CA ALA A 85 -10.81 7.37 8.00
C ALA A 85 -10.87 8.80 8.58
N ALA A 86 -11.89 9.10 9.39
CA ALA A 86 -12.00 10.38 10.08
C ALA A 86 -10.86 10.59 11.09
N LEU A 87 -10.52 9.55 11.87
CA LEU A 87 -9.41 9.61 12.82
C LEU A 87 -8.05 9.77 12.12
N GLU A 88 -7.82 9.07 11.01
CA GLU A 88 -6.61 9.21 10.19
C GLU A 88 -6.45 10.64 9.68
N GLN A 89 -7.52 11.26 9.19
CA GLN A 89 -7.51 12.67 8.79
C GLN A 89 -7.15 13.58 9.97
N ARG A 90 -7.72 13.33 11.15
CA ARG A 90 -7.40 14.12 12.35
C ARG A 90 -5.95 13.94 12.78
N ILE A 91 -5.39 12.74 12.68
CA ILE A 91 -3.98 12.47 12.95
C ILE A 91 -3.08 13.25 11.99
N GLN A 92 -3.40 13.26 10.69
CA GLN A 92 -2.61 14.03 9.72
C GLN A 92 -2.67 15.53 10.00
N GLU A 93 -3.84 16.05 10.38
CA GLU A 93 -3.99 17.44 10.76
C GLU A 93 -3.14 17.79 11.99
N LEU A 94 -3.22 16.96 13.05
CA LEU A 94 -2.42 17.17 14.26
C LEU A 94 -0.92 17.11 14.00
N LYS A 95 -0.45 16.19 13.14
CA LYS A 95 0.96 16.13 12.73
C LYS A 95 1.42 17.40 12.00
N ARG A 96 0.57 17.99 11.15
CA ARG A 96 0.89 19.26 10.50
C ARG A 96 0.93 20.42 11.50
N GLN A 97 -0.03 20.45 12.42
CA GLN A 97 -0.09 21.47 13.47
C GLN A 97 1.13 21.38 14.39
N GLU A 98 1.44 20.19 14.90
CA GLU A 98 2.63 19.92 15.72
C GLU A 98 3.91 20.40 15.02
N LEU A 99 4.10 20.05 13.74
CA LEU A 99 5.26 20.49 12.98
C LEU A 99 5.30 22.03 12.82
N SER A 100 4.16 22.65 12.52
CA SER A 100 4.06 24.10 12.40
C SER A 100 4.38 24.82 13.70
N GLU A 101 3.90 24.31 14.83
CA GLU A 101 4.18 24.87 16.16
C GLU A 101 5.66 24.69 16.53
N CYS A 102 6.25 23.55 16.18
CA CYS A 102 7.67 23.30 16.34
C CYS A 102 8.54 24.24 15.47
N GLU A 103 8.10 24.59 14.27
CA GLU A 103 8.79 25.58 13.43
C GLU A 103 8.60 27.01 13.95
N ALA A 104 7.45 27.33 14.52
CA ALA A 104 7.15 28.66 15.04
C ALA A 104 8.06 29.10 16.21
N VAL A 105 8.68 28.16 16.93
CA VAL A 105 9.62 28.46 18.02
C VAL A 105 11.07 28.66 17.53
N LEU A 106 11.34 28.47 16.24
CA LEU A 106 12.67 28.66 15.67
C LEU A 106 12.98 30.15 15.46
N THR A 107 14.25 30.49 15.62
CA THR A 107 14.77 31.80 15.19
C THR A 107 14.80 31.89 13.66
N GLU A 108 14.78 33.11 13.11
CA GLU A 108 14.85 33.34 11.67
C GLU A 108 16.08 32.66 11.02
N ALA A 109 17.23 32.70 11.69
CA ALA A 109 18.46 32.05 11.22
C ALA A 109 18.31 30.52 11.17
N GLN A 110 17.68 29.91 12.18
CA GLN A 110 17.41 28.47 12.22
C GLN A 110 16.38 28.07 11.15
N GLN A 111 15.33 28.85 10.95
CA GLN A 111 14.33 28.59 9.91
C GLN A 111 14.97 28.66 8.50
N LYS A 112 15.84 29.65 8.27
CA LYS A 112 16.59 29.76 7.00
C LYS A 112 17.45 28.53 6.75
N LEU A 113 18.18 28.06 7.77
CA LEU A 113 18.99 26.84 7.67
C LEU A 113 18.13 25.59 7.42
N LEU A 114 17.00 25.45 8.13
CA LEU A 114 16.05 24.34 7.93
C LEU A 114 15.55 24.30 6.49
N ASN A 115 15.18 25.44 5.92
CA ASN A 115 14.73 25.55 4.53
C ASN A 115 15.82 25.21 3.52
N GLN A 116 17.08 25.63 3.77
CA GLN A 116 18.22 25.24 2.94
C GLN A 116 18.45 23.73 2.94
N ILE A 117 18.36 23.09 4.12
CA ILE A 117 18.50 21.64 4.26
C ILE A 117 17.38 20.91 3.49
N ARG A 118 16.13 21.38 3.60
CA ARG A 118 14.98 20.83 2.87
C ARG A 118 15.18 20.93 1.36
N ALA A 119 15.60 22.08 0.84
CA ALA A 119 15.87 22.27 -0.58
C ALA A 119 16.98 21.35 -1.10
N ALA A 120 18.08 21.21 -0.34
CA ALA A 120 19.20 20.34 -0.71
C ALA A 120 18.87 18.84 -0.68
N ARG A 121 17.86 18.42 0.10
CA ARG A 121 17.38 17.03 0.16
C ARG A 121 16.27 16.75 -0.85
N GLY A 122 15.33 17.67 -1.03
CA GLY A 122 14.25 17.56 -2.02
C GLY A 122 14.78 17.43 -3.44
N GLY A 123 15.79 18.24 -3.80
CA GLY A 123 16.42 18.16 -5.13
C GLY A 123 17.22 16.88 -5.42
N ARG A 124 17.48 16.03 -4.42
CA ARG A 124 18.15 14.72 -4.62
C ARG A 124 17.18 13.56 -4.86
N SER A 125 15.89 13.73 -4.52
CA SER A 125 14.88 12.68 -4.68
C SER A 125 14.48 12.46 -6.15
N ASP A 126 14.56 13.51 -6.98
CA ASP A 126 14.08 13.47 -8.36
C ASP A 126 15.13 12.92 -9.35
N SER A 127 16.38 12.71 -8.94
CA SER A 127 17.47 12.27 -9.84
C SER A 127 17.85 10.77 -9.74
N SER A 128 17.12 9.96 -8.98
CA SER A 128 17.44 8.53 -8.75
C SER A 128 16.27 7.59 -9.11
N GLY A 129 15.43 7.98 -10.06
CA GLY A 129 14.33 7.17 -10.57
C GLY A 129 14.25 7.22 -12.10
N ASN A 130 15.22 6.61 -12.79
CA ASN A 130 15.10 6.21 -14.18
C ASN A 130 15.86 4.89 -14.41
#